data_AF-A0A2K9MFJ5-F1
#
_entry.id   AF-A0A2K9MFJ5-F1
#
_cell.length_a   1.000
_cell.length_b   1.000
_cell.length_c   1.000
_cell.angle_alpha   90.00
_cell.angle_beta   90.00
_cell.angle_gamma   90.00
#
_symmetry.space_group_name_H-M   'P 1'
#
loop_
_entity.id
_entity.type
_entity.pdbx_description
1 polymer ?
#
loop_
_entity_poly.entity_id
_entity_poly.type
_entity_poly.pdbx_seq_one_letter_code
_entity_poly.pdbx_strand_id
1 'polypeptide(L)'
;MTRFKMFTAALIATPMLALPVLADTAPPADAMKLSEILAKFETDTGADLAYIDEVDWDDDGYYEVEYRTTDGREVEVRLDPKTGAVRQ
;
A
#
# COMPACT_ATOMS: atom_id res chain seq x y z
N MET A 1 -19.25 5.49 69.71
CA MET A 1 -19.57 4.25 68.95
C MET A 1 -20.41 4.71 67.77
N THR A 2 -19.98 4.57 66.51
CA THR A 2 -19.95 3.31 65.76
C THR A 2 -19.11 3.49 64.48
N ARG A 3 -18.34 2.46 64.12
CA ARG A 3 -17.39 2.40 62.99
C ARG A 3 -18.13 2.10 61.69
N PHE A 4 -17.81 2.77 60.58
CA PHE A 4 -18.19 2.31 59.24
C PHE A 4 -16.94 2.06 58.39
N LYS A 5 -16.84 0.82 57.88
CA LYS A 5 -15.70 0.23 57.20
C LYS A 5 -15.53 0.81 55.79
N MET A 6 -14.28 1.04 55.40
CA MET A 6 -13.86 1.35 54.04
C MET A 6 -14.29 0.24 53.08
N PHE A 7 -14.93 0.59 51.97
CA PHE A 7 -15.09 -0.29 50.81
C PHE A 7 -13.92 -0.06 49.85
N THR A 8 -13.09 -1.08 49.68
CA THR A 8 -12.01 -1.13 48.70
C THR A 8 -12.62 -1.19 47.29
N ALA A 9 -12.40 -0.16 46.49
CA ALA A 9 -12.73 -0.19 45.07
C ALA A 9 -11.66 -1.02 44.34
N ALA A 10 -12.04 -2.22 43.87
CA ALA A 10 -11.20 -3.02 43.00
C ALA A 10 -11.33 -2.49 41.56
N LEU A 11 -10.27 -1.85 41.06
CA LEU A 11 -10.14 -1.43 39.67
C LEU A 11 -9.87 -2.67 38.81
N ILE A 12 -10.88 -3.13 38.07
CA ILE A 12 -10.73 -4.22 37.09
C ILE A 12 -10.04 -3.63 35.86
N ALA A 13 -8.74 -3.88 35.71
CA ALA A 13 -8.00 -3.56 34.50
C ALA A 13 -8.37 -4.58 33.41
N THR A 14 -9.24 -4.19 32.48
CA THR A 14 -9.53 -4.99 31.28
C THR A 14 -8.30 -4.99 30.38
N PRO A 15 -7.69 -6.14 30.04
CA PRO A 15 -6.61 -6.17 29.08
C PRO A 15 -7.17 -5.78 27.70
N MET A 16 -6.62 -4.72 27.12
CA MET A 16 -6.84 -4.37 25.71
C MET A 16 -6.25 -5.50 24.86
N LEU A 17 -7.11 -6.23 24.15
CA LEU A 17 -6.68 -7.17 23.12
C LEU A 17 -6.18 -6.35 21.93
N ALA A 18 -4.89 -6.44 21.61
CA ALA A 18 -4.34 -5.90 20.38
C ALA A 18 -4.92 -6.69 19.20
N LEU A 19 -5.83 -6.08 18.45
CA LEU A 19 -6.25 -6.61 17.16
C LEU A 19 -5.08 -6.44 16.18
N PRO A 20 -4.74 -7.46 15.37
CA PRO A 20 -3.80 -7.26 14.28
C PRO A 20 -4.40 -6.21 13.34
N VAL A 21 -3.73 -5.07 13.21
CA VAL A 21 -3.98 -4.14 12.11
C VAL A 21 -3.67 -4.92 10.84
N LEU A 22 -4.67 -5.10 9.98
CA LEU A 22 -4.45 -5.54 8.61
C LEU A 22 -3.64 -4.42 7.95
N ALA A 23 -2.32 -4.54 8.00
CA ALA A 23 -1.44 -3.65 7.26
C ALA A 23 -1.67 -3.92 5.77
N ASP A 24 -1.68 -2.86 4.96
CA ASP A 24 -1.44 -3.01 3.52
C ASP A 24 -0.21 -3.90 3.35
N THR A 25 -0.40 -5.01 2.65
CA THR A 25 0.66 -5.99 2.50
C THR A 25 1.73 -5.38 1.63
N ALA A 26 2.84 -4.93 2.19
CA ALA A 26 3.94 -4.37 1.39
C ALA A 26 4.34 -5.31 0.23
N PRO A 27 4.92 -4.75 -0.87
CA PRO A 27 5.43 -5.55 -1.98
C PRO A 27 6.31 -6.72 -1.50
N PRO A 28 6.26 -7.89 -2.17
CA PRO A 28 6.97 -9.07 -1.73
C PRO A 28 8.49 -8.85 -1.71
N ALA A 29 9.20 -9.55 -0.82
CA ALA A 29 10.64 -9.34 -0.60
C ALA A 29 11.52 -9.64 -1.82
N ASP A 30 11.01 -10.42 -2.78
CA ASP A 30 11.66 -10.75 -4.05
C ASP A 30 11.18 -9.86 -5.22
N ALA A 31 10.44 -8.78 -4.95
CA ALA A 31 10.10 -7.78 -5.96
C ALA A 31 11.34 -7.05 -6.49
N MET A 32 11.26 -6.61 -7.75
CA MET A 32 12.18 -5.63 -8.30
C MET A 32 12.05 -4.31 -7.52
N LYS A 33 13.09 -3.48 -7.56
CA LYS A 33 12.97 -2.11 -7.04
C LYS A 33 11.95 -1.35 -7.88
N LEU A 34 11.10 -0.55 -7.24
CA LEU A 34 10.13 0.29 -7.96
C LEU A 34 10.80 1.15 -9.04
N SER A 35 11.96 1.75 -8.76
CA SER A 35 12.70 2.53 -9.75
C SER A 35 13.10 1.74 -11.01
N GLU A 36 13.38 0.44 -10.88
CA GLU A 36 13.73 -0.42 -12.03
C GLU A 36 12.48 -0.80 -12.83
N ILE A 37 11.36 -1.03 -12.16
CA ILE A 37 10.05 -1.26 -12.79
C ILE A 37 9.63 -0.02 -13.59
N LEU A 38 9.71 1.17 -12.99
CA LEU A 38 9.34 2.42 -13.66
C LEU A 38 10.26 2.75 -14.83
N ALA A 39 11.58 2.56 -14.70
CA ALA A 39 12.49 2.76 -15.82
C ALA A 39 12.19 1.83 -17.01
N LYS A 40 11.80 0.58 -16.73
CA LYS A 40 11.34 -0.37 -17.76
C LYS A 40 10.01 0.09 -18.37
N PHE A 41 9.05 0.50 -17.55
CA PHE A 41 7.76 1.01 -18.01
C PHE A 41 7.89 2.26 -18.90
N GLU A 42 8.73 3.22 -18.52
CA GLU A 42 9.05 4.41 -19.32
C GLU A 42 9.67 4.02 -20.67
N THR A 43 10.57 3.03 -20.68
CA THR A 43 11.19 2.52 -21.91
C THR A 43 10.17 1.84 -22.82
N ASP A 44 9.29 1.01 -22.26
CA ASP A 44 8.29 0.24 -23.01
C ASP A 44 7.17 1.14 -23.56
N THR A 45 6.74 2.15 -22.80
CA THR A 45 5.72 3.13 -23.22
C THR A 45 6.28 4.15 -24.21
N GLY A 46 7.55 4.52 -24.04
CA GLY A 46 8.31 5.33 -24.99
C GLY A 46 7.68 6.70 -25.23
N ALA A 47 7.55 7.07 -26.51
CA ALA A 47 7.13 8.41 -26.92
C ALA A 47 5.68 8.77 -26.56
N ASP A 48 4.85 7.80 -26.17
CA ASP A 48 3.47 8.06 -25.77
C ASP A 48 3.39 8.61 -24.34
N LEU A 49 4.37 8.32 -23.47
CA LEU A 49 4.39 8.78 -22.09
C LEU A 49 4.74 10.27 -22.01
N ALA A 50 3.85 11.06 -21.40
CA ALA A 50 4.16 12.43 -21.01
C ALA A 50 4.78 12.49 -19.60
N TYR A 51 4.10 11.92 -18.61
CA TYR A 51 4.59 11.79 -17.23
C TYR A 51 3.78 10.74 -16.46
N ILE A 52 4.39 10.17 -15.41
CA ILE A 52 3.71 9.32 -14.42
C ILE A 52 3.11 10.26 -13.36
N ASP A 53 1.82 10.07 -13.05
CA ASP A 53 1.06 10.90 -12.12
C ASP A 53 1.12 10.30 -10.70
N GLU A 54 0.78 9.02 -10.59
CA GLU A 54 0.75 8.28 -9.34
C GLU A 54 1.26 6.84 -9.52
N VAL A 55 1.85 6.30 -8.47
CA VAL A 55 2.20 4.88 -8.37
C VAL A 55 1.85 4.40 -6.98
N ASP A 56 0.93 3.44 -6.89
CA ASP A 56 0.50 2.83 -5.63
C ASP A 56 0.71 1.32 -5.64
N TRP A 57 0.79 0.74 -4.45
CA TRP A 57 0.81 -0.70 -4.27
C TRP A 57 -0.59 -1.18 -3.89
N ASP A 58 -1.17 -2.02 -4.73
CA ASP A 58 -2.53 -2.54 -4.55
C ASP A 58 -2.52 -3.87 -3.74
N ASP A 59 -3.60 -4.14 -3.02
CA ASP A 59 -3.75 -5.33 -2.18
C ASP A 59 -3.86 -6.63 -3.01
N ASP A 60 -4.10 -6.51 -4.30
CA ASP A 60 -4.13 -7.58 -5.30
C ASP A 60 -2.73 -8.06 -5.74
N GLY A 61 -1.66 -7.38 -5.29
CA GLY A 61 -0.28 -7.78 -5.50
C GLY A 61 0.40 -7.13 -6.72
N TYR A 62 -0.14 -6.01 -7.21
CA TYR A 62 0.44 -5.26 -8.33
C TYR A 62 0.76 -3.81 -7.94
N TYR A 63 1.66 -3.19 -8.71
CA TYR A 63 1.73 -1.73 -8.70
C TYR A 63 0.67 -1.18 -9.66
N GLU A 64 -0.20 -0.30 -9.18
CA GLU A 64 -1.08 0.50 -10.03
C GLU A 64 -0.31 1.76 -10.44
N VAL A 65 -0.21 2.01 -11.75
CA VAL A 65 0.47 3.17 -12.30
C VAL A 65 -0.51 3.98 -13.13
N GLU A 66 -0.78 5.19 -12.65
CA GLU A 66 -1.51 6.21 -13.39
C GLU A 66 -0.52 7.10 -14.14
N TYR A 67 -0.72 7.27 -15.44
CA TYR A 67 0.14 8.12 -16.26
C TYR A 67 -0.65 8.95 -17.28
N ARG A 68 -0.03 10.05 -17.70
CA ARG A 68 -0.53 10.88 -18.79
C ARG A 68 0.17 10.57 -20.09
N THR A 69 -0.60 10.44 -21.14
CA THR A 69 -0.09 10.36 -22.51
C THR A 69 0.18 11.74 -23.09
N THR A 70 0.98 11.81 -24.14
CA THR A 70 1.29 13.07 -24.84
C THR A 70 0.08 13.72 -25.51
N ASP A 71 -0.99 12.95 -25.79
CA ASP A 71 -2.28 13.46 -26.27
C ASP A 71 -3.25 13.87 -25.14
N GLY A 72 -2.80 13.79 -23.88
CA GLY A 72 -3.51 14.29 -22.70
C GLY A 72 -4.50 13.32 -22.06
N ARG A 73 -4.51 12.04 -22.48
CA ARG A 73 -5.31 11.00 -21.82
C ARG A 73 -4.66 10.57 -20.51
N GLU A 74 -5.49 10.13 -19.59
CA GLU A 74 -5.07 9.42 -18.39
C GLU A 74 -5.22 7.92 -18.66
N VAL A 75 -4.22 7.14 -18.27
CA VAL A 75 -4.19 5.70 -18.45
C VAL A 75 -3.69 5.09 -17.15
N GLU A 76 -4.40 4.08 -16.69
CA GLU A 76 -4.06 3.27 -15.51
C GLU A 76 -3.63 1.88 -15.99
N VAL A 77 -2.54 1.35 -15.44
CA VAL A 77 -2.03 0.01 -15.73
C VAL A 77 -1.57 -0.69 -14.46
N ARG A 78 -1.69 -2.02 -14.41
CA ARG A 78 -1.09 -2.84 -13.36
C ARG A 78 0.27 -3.36 -13.79
N LEU A 79 1.29 -3.26 -12.94
CA LEU A 79 2.64 -3.77 -13.19
C LEU A 79 2.98 -4.91 -12.23
N ASP A 80 3.43 -6.03 -12.80
CA ASP A 80 3.94 -7.19 -12.06
C ASP A 80 5.20 -6.80 -11.24
N PRO A 81 5.22 -6.96 -9.91
CA PRO A 81 6.33 -6.50 -9.09
C PRO A 81 7.62 -7.30 -9.29
N LYS A 82 7.54 -8.53 -9.84
CA LYS A 82 8.71 -9.39 -10.05
C LYS A 82 9.31 -9.22 -11.43
N THR A 83 8.52 -8.81 -12.41
CA THR A 83 8.97 -8.73 -13.81
C THR A 83 8.86 -7.34 -14.44
N GLY A 84 8.14 -6.40 -13.81
CA GLY A 84 7.80 -5.10 -14.37
C GLY A 84 6.96 -5.18 -15.65
N ALA A 85 6.18 -6.26 -15.82
CA ALA A 85 5.35 -6.46 -17.01
C ALA A 85 3.95 -5.89 -16.77
N VAL A 86 3.39 -5.22 -17.79
CA VAL A 86 2.01 -4.75 -17.77
C VAL A 86 1.03 -5.93 -17.72
N ARG A 87 0.05 -5.84 -16.81
CA ARG A 87 -1.10 -6.74 -16.67
C ARG A 87 -2.38 -5.93 -16.81
N GLN A 88 -3.40 -6.54 -17.42
CA GLN A 88 -4.77 -6.00 -17.48
C GLN A 88 -5.67 -6.82 -16.56
#